data_AF-W4LUR5-F1
#
_entry.id   AF-W4LUR5-F1
#
_cell.length_a   1.000
_cell.length_b   1.000
_cell.length_c   1.000
_cell.angle_alpha   90.00
_cell.angle_beta   90.00
_cell.angle_gamma   90.00
#
_symmetry.space_group_name_H-M   'P 1'
#
loop_
_entity.id
_entity.type
_entity.pdbx_description
1 polymer ?
#
loop_
_entity_poly.entity_id
_entity_poly.type
_entity_poly.pdbx_seq_one_letter_code
_entity_poly.pdbx_strand_id
1 'polypeptide(L)'
;MLTEQDYRKALVARHPFWQRLSPTAVKQQVDQLLSAANAADLVQALSPVEFTLMLKEVPDARPLMLQLAQPEQIRLVLDLDCWHKDDLQSPRILEWLEELQRSGIDTFTQALAELDAELLVAFLRQYLRVQATLPPEEEDEPRTYEEAIVNELYRAEFIDPDNPHNDRVQNLLNFMRAADLDQYNRLMQAAMWEQDSELLEWAYRWKSGRLQDEGFPEYYEALESHHLVDLQQLAPESSTVVSTPAPPESAEELGIIPAYAWSFTPSGSTLDKAMTGDFSAEVIERLCWEMVALCNCALIYDQVDFADTAAVRACFERVHARLNIGLDYLGSRDKQPLSYLLNHYALSLIYQVGFTLVMHLHGQAARIQHHLTQHAGVRRTYPQLMACVLKGLLLPQPKIFRGLHQPGTVGYNDFQTLRDITSVIGVLKQVDAYPAYHFAPAS
;
A
#
# COMPACT_ATOMS: atom_id res chain seq x y z
N MET A 1 -22.60 -10.01 -16.05
CA MET A 1 -23.24 -10.32 -14.76
C MET A 1 -23.11 -11.80 -14.50
N LEU A 2 -22.21 -12.18 -13.59
CA LEU A 2 -22.09 -13.54 -13.09
C LEU A 2 -23.43 -13.98 -12.50
N THR A 3 -23.75 -15.27 -12.57
CA THR A 3 -24.99 -15.75 -11.97
C THR A 3 -24.87 -15.72 -10.44
N GLU A 4 -26.00 -15.54 -9.73
CA GLU A 4 -26.08 -15.63 -8.26
C GLU A 4 -25.40 -16.90 -7.71
N GLN A 5 -25.39 -17.97 -8.50
CA GLN A 5 -24.81 -19.27 -8.18
C GLN A 5 -23.28 -19.33 -8.35
N ASP A 6 -22.71 -18.49 -9.22
CA ASP A 6 -21.26 -18.38 -9.48
C ASP A 6 -20.57 -17.53 -8.41
N TYR A 7 -21.16 -16.39 -8.01
CA TYR A 7 -20.72 -15.61 -6.85
C TYR A 7 -20.70 -16.47 -5.58
N ARG A 8 -21.77 -17.24 -5.35
CA ARG A 8 -21.88 -18.10 -4.16
C ARG A 8 -20.84 -19.22 -4.14
N LYS A 9 -20.43 -19.78 -5.29
CA LYS A 9 -19.40 -20.82 -5.35
C LYS A 9 -17.97 -20.26 -5.27
N ALA A 10 -17.70 -19.13 -5.90
CA ALA A 10 -16.38 -18.48 -5.91
C ALA A 10 -16.01 -17.87 -4.54
N LEU A 11 -16.99 -17.35 -3.79
CA LEU A 11 -16.79 -16.69 -2.51
C LEU A 11 -16.88 -17.60 -1.27
N VAL A 12 -17.79 -18.58 -1.27
CA VAL A 12 -17.98 -19.48 -0.12
C VAL A 12 -16.87 -20.52 -0.03
N ALA A 13 -16.28 -20.90 -1.18
CA ALA A 13 -15.05 -21.65 -1.20
C ALA A 13 -13.88 -20.71 -0.86
N ARG A 14 -13.56 -20.56 0.43
CA ARG A 14 -12.36 -19.85 0.92
C ARG A 14 -11.21 -20.04 -0.08
N HIS A 15 -10.84 -18.99 -0.82
CA HIS A 15 -9.85 -19.14 -1.88
C HIS A 15 -8.51 -19.55 -1.23
N PRO A 16 -7.97 -20.76 -1.49
CA PRO A 16 -6.83 -21.31 -0.75
C PRO A 16 -5.53 -20.52 -0.93
N PHE A 17 -5.46 -19.74 -2.00
CA PHE A 17 -4.33 -18.88 -2.39
C PHE A 17 -3.86 -17.97 -1.25
N TRP A 18 -4.82 -17.36 -0.57
CA TRP A 18 -4.56 -16.18 0.24
C TRP A 18 -4.15 -16.54 1.68
N GLN A 19 -4.37 -17.78 2.13
CA GLN A 19 -4.10 -18.21 3.50
C GLN A 19 -2.62 -18.20 3.92
N ARG A 20 -1.67 -18.09 2.98
CA ARG A 20 -0.23 -18.17 3.25
C ARG A 20 0.59 -17.40 2.23
N LEU A 21 0.52 -16.07 2.20
CA LEU A 21 1.44 -15.27 1.37
C LEU A 21 2.89 -15.30 1.92
N SER A 22 3.54 -16.43 2.14
CA SER A 22 5.01 -16.45 2.31
C SER A 22 5.69 -16.23 0.95
N PRO A 23 6.91 -15.66 0.84
CA PRO A 23 7.59 -15.52 -0.45
C PRO A 23 7.63 -16.85 -1.25
N THR A 24 7.85 -17.96 -0.56
CA THR A 24 7.79 -19.32 -1.13
C THR A 24 6.42 -19.67 -1.72
N ALA A 25 5.35 -19.25 -1.07
CA ALA A 25 3.99 -19.51 -1.54
C ALA A 25 3.60 -18.57 -2.69
N VAL A 26 4.01 -17.30 -2.64
CA VAL A 26 3.80 -16.36 -3.76
C VAL A 26 4.50 -16.88 -5.01
N LYS A 27 5.75 -17.38 -4.89
CA LYS A 27 6.45 -18.03 -6.00
C LYS A 27 5.69 -19.24 -6.56
N GLN A 28 5.24 -20.15 -5.70
CA GLN A 28 4.44 -21.31 -6.14
C GLN A 28 3.14 -20.91 -6.86
N GLN A 29 2.53 -19.80 -6.45
CA GLN A 29 1.33 -19.28 -7.08
C GLN A 29 1.61 -18.67 -8.45
N VAL A 30 2.66 -17.86 -8.56
CA VAL A 30 3.10 -17.33 -9.85
C VAL A 30 3.43 -18.49 -10.80
N ASP A 31 4.13 -19.52 -10.33
CA ASP A 31 4.43 -20.70 -11.14
C ASP A 31 3.13 -21.42 -11.60
N GLN A 32 2.12 -21.54 -10.73
CA GLN A 32 0.82 -22.12 -11.07
C GLN A 32 0.03 -21.25 -12.06
N LEU A 33 -0.01 -19.94 -11.83
CA LEU A 33 -0.67 -18.95 -12.68
C LEU A 33 -0.10 -19.00 -14.10
N LEU A 34 1.23 -18.99 -14.22
CA LEU A 34 1.95 -19.02 -15.50
C LEU A 34 1.89 -20.40 -16.19
N SER A 35 1.65 -21.47 -15.43
CA SER A 35 1.48 -22.82 -15.99
C SER A 35 0.04 -23.12 -16.43
N ALA A 36 -0.92 -22.25 -16.13
CA ALA A 36 -2.31 -22.44 -16.51
C ALA A 36 -2.51 -22.29 -18.03
N ALA A 37 -3.47 -23.03 -18.59
CA ALA A 37 -3.78 -22.94 -20.02
C ALA A 37 -4.31 -21.54 -20.42
N ASN A 38 -4.95 -20.85 -19.49
CA ASN A 38 -5.48 -19.49 -19.61
C ASN A 38 -4.67 -18.48 -18.79
N ALA A 39 -3.34 -18.63 -18.76
CA ALA A 39 -2.45 -17.78 -17.95
C ALA A 39 -2.63 -16.28 -18.22
N ALA A 40 -2.83 -15.88 -19.48
CA ALA A 40 -3.08 -14.48 -19.86
C ALA A 40 -4.31 -13.92 -19.14
N ASP A 41 -5.46 -14.56 -19.31
CA ASP A 41 -6.73 -14.16 -18.67
C ASP A 41 -6.59 -14.06 -17.15
N LEU A 42 -5.86 -15.00 -16.53
CA LEU A 42 -5.64 -15.00 -15.08
C LEU A 42 -4.73 -13.85 -14.62
N VAL A 43 -3.65 -13.55 -15.35
CA VAL A 43 -2.78 -12.40 -15.06
C VAL A 43 -3.56 -11.10 -15.19
N GLN A 44 -4.38 -10.99 -16.22
CA GLN A 44 -5.15 -9.78 -16.52
C GLN A 44 -6.31 -9.54 -15.55
N ALA A 45 -6.73 -10.57 -14.82
CA ALA A 45 -7.73 -10.48 -13.77
C ALA A 45 -7.17 -10.06 -12.40
N LEU A 46 -5.85 -10.02 -12.24
CA LEU A 46 -5.23 -9.58 -11.00
C LEU A 46 -5.50 -8.10 -10.78
N SER A 47 -5.90 -7.74 -9.56
CA SER A 47 -5.96 -6.34 -9.16
C SER A 47 -4.55 -5.72 -9.19
N PRO A 48 -4.45 -4.38 -9.29
CA PRO A 48 -3.15 -3.71 -9.34
C PRO A 48 -2.24 -4.03 -8.16
N VAL A 49 -2.82 -4.18 -6.96
CA VAL A 49 -2.09 -4.56 -5.74
C VAL A 49 -1.52 -5.96 -5.87
N GLU A 50 -2.33 -6.93 -6.29
CA GLU A 50 -1.93 -8.32 -6.43
C GLU A 50 -0.82 -8.46 -7.48
N PHE A 51 -1.03 -7.84 -8.65
CA PHE A 51 -0.08 -7.88 -9.75
C PHE A 51 1.26 -7.27 -9.32
N THR A 52 1.23 -6.06 -8.73
CA THR A 52 2.44 -5.38 -8.24
C THR A 52 3.17 -6.23 -7.19
N LEU A 53 2.47 -6.74 -6.17
CA LEU A 53 3.10 -7.55 -5.13
C LEU A 53 3.71 -8.85 -5.68
N MET A 54 3.04 -9.53 -6.61
CA MET A 54 3.59 -10.74 -7.24
C MET A 54 4.85 -10.44 -8.05
N LEU A 55 4.84 -9.36 -8.85
CA LEU A 55 6.03 -8.92 -9.58
C LEU A 55 7.19 -8.62 -8.61
N LYS A 56 6.92 -7.93 -7.49
CA LYS A 56 7.97 -7.59 -6.50
C LYS A 56 8.56 -8.83 -5.83
N GLU A 57 7.72 -9.76 -5.41
CA GLU A 57 8.12 -10.98 -4.67
C GLU A 57 8.77 -12.06 -5.56
N VAL A 58 8.51 -12.06 -6.87
CA VAL A 58 9.04 -13.06 -7.81
C VAL A 58 9.77 -12.41 -8.99
N PRO A 59 10.97 -11.83 -8.78
CA PRO A 59 11.71 -11.11 -9.82
C PRO A 59 11.96 -11.93 -11.09
N ASP A 60 12.28 -13.23 -10.94
CA ASP A 60 12.58 -14.13 -12.06
C ASP A 60 11.40 -14.28 -13.05
N ALA A 61 10.17 -14.08 -12.57
CA ALA A 61 8.95 -14.24 -13.37
C ALA A 61 8.46 -12.91 -13.98
N ARG A 62 9.02 -11.76 -13.59
CA ARG A 62 8.54 -10.44 -14.02
C ARG A 62 8.42 -10.31 -15.54
N PRO A 63 9.43 -10.67 -16.36
CA PRO A 63 9.32 -10.44 -17.80
C PRO A 63 8.16 -11.20 -18.44
N LEU A 64 7.92 -12.45 -17.99
CA LEU A 64 6.83 -13.27 -18.51
C LEU A 64 5.47 -12.76 -18.00
N MET A 65 5.37 -12.31 -16.76
CA MET A 65 4.15 -11.70 -16.24
C MET A 65 3.80 -10.40 -16.96
N LEU A 66 4.80 -9.54 -17.22
CA LEU A 66 4.61 -8.30 -17.97
C LEU A 66 4.21 -8.54 -19.43
N GLN A 67 4.68 -9.62 -20.07
CA GLN A 67 4.21 -10.04 -21.40
C GLN A 67 2.72 -10.42 -21.44
N LEU A 68 2.17 -10.89 -20.33
CA LEU A 68 0.78 -11.34 -20.24
C LEU A 68 -0.18 -10.24 -19.75
N ALA A 69 0.36 -9.17 -19.17
CA ALA A 69 -0.40 -8.10 -18.57
C ALA A 69 -1.01 -7.16 -19.61
N GLN A 70 -2.11 -6.50 -19.23
CA GLN A 70 -2.61 -5.36 -19.99
C GLN A 70 -1.71 -4.12 -19.78
N PRO A 71 -1.53 -3.25 -20.80
CA PRO A 71 -0.74 -2.02 -20.66
C PRO A 71 -1.16 -1.15 -19.45
N GLU A 72 -2.46 -1.11 -19.15
CA GLU A 72 -3.02 -0.37 -18.02
C GLU A 72 -2.55 -0.93 -16.67
N GLN A 73 -2.45 -2.27 -16.54
CA GLN A 73 -1.91 -2.90 -15.33
C GLN A 73 -0.43 -2.52 -15.12
N ILE A 74 0.34 -2.41 -16.21
CA ILE A 74 1.75 -1.97 -16.15
C ILE A 74 1.83 -0.52 -15.68
N ARG A 75 0.98 0.36 -16.20
CA ARG A 75 0.93 1.76 -15.74
C ARG A 75 0.60 1.86 -14.25
N LEU A 76 -0.35 1.05 -13.76
CA LEU A 76 -0.71 1.03 -12.34
C LEU A 76 0.41 0.48 -11.44
N VAL A 77 1.26 -0.42 -11.95
CA VAL A 77 2.49 -0.83 -11.22
C VAL A 77 3.41 0.38 -11.00
N LEU A 78 3.59 1.23 -12.01
CA LEU A 78 4.40 2.45 -11.86
C LEU A 78 3.71 3.45 -10.91
N ASP A 79 2.38 3.59 -10.99
CA ASP A 79 1.62 4.46 -10.08
C ASP A 79 1.80 4.07 -8.60
N LEU A 80 1.89 2.77 -8.31
CA LEU A 80 2.06 2.23 -6.96
C LEU A 80 3.53 2.23 -6.49
N ASP A 81 4.48 1.78 -7.33
CA ASP A 81 5.86 1.48 -6.89
C ASP A 81 6.85 2.65 -7.11
N CYS A 82 6.58 3.54 -8.08
CA CYS A 82 7.51 4.60 -8.48
C CYS A 82 7.31 5.94 -7.76
N TRP A 83 6.43 5.99 -6.76
CA TRP A 83 6.16 7.22 -6.01
C TRP A 83 6.35 7.01 -4.51
N HIS A 84 6.94 7.99 -3.85
CA HIS A 84 6.88 8.11 -2.40
C HIS A 84 6.15 9.41 -2.07
N LYS A 85 4.88 9.29 -1.66
CA LYS A 85 3.95 10.43 -1.56
C LYS A 85 3.79 11.13 -2.92
N ASP A 86 4.24 12.38 -3.03
CA ASP A 86 4.30 13.23 -4.21
C ASP A 86 5.69 13.25 -4.89
N ASP A 87 6.68 12.55 -4.33
CA ASP A 87 8.04 12.48 -4.88
C ASP A 87 8.20 11.30 -5.86
N LEU A 88 8.60 11.61 -7.10
CA LEU A 88 8.88 10.63 -8.13
C LEU A 88 10.22 9.90 -7.89
N GLN A 89 10.18 8.58 -7.84
CA GLN A 89 11.33 7.71 -7.58
C GLN A 89 11.94 7.20 -8.90
N SER A 90 12.66 8.06 -9.61
CA SER A 90 13.23 7.73 -10.93
C SER A 90 14.11 6.48 -11.02
N PRO A 91 14.93 6.11 -10.00
CA PRO A 91 15.64 4.84 -10.04
C PRO A 91 14.71 3.62 -10.19
N ARG A 92 13.50 3.67 -9.61
CA ARG A 92 12.50 2.60 -9.74
C ARG A 92 11.83 2.60 -11.11
N ILE A 93 11.56 3.79 -11.68
CA ILE A 93 11.07 3.89 -13.06
C ILE A 93 12.06 3.22 -14.02
N LEU A 94 13.35 3.53 -13.88
CA LEU A 94 14.40 2.90 -14.68
C LEU A 94 14.40 1.38 -14.52
N GLU A 95 14.28 0.87 -13.29
CA GLU A 95 14.16 -0.58 -13.04
C GLU A 95 12.96 -1.20 -13.78
N TRP A 96 11.78 -0.60 -13.69
CA TRP A 96 10.59 -1.12 -14.38
C TRP A 96 10.68 -1.03 -15.90
N LEU A 97 11.23 0.07 -16.44
CA LEU A 97 11.46 0.20 -17.88
C LEU A 97 12.46 -0.86 -18.39
N GLU A 98 13.48 -1.22 -17.61
CA GLU A 98 14.38 -2.33 -17.95
C GLU A 98 13.71 -3.70 -17.86
N GLU A 99 12.80 -3.94 -16.90
CA GLU A 99 12.01 -5.18 -16.88
C GLU A 99 11.12 -5.28 -18.12
N LEU A 100 10.52 -4.17 -18.56
CA LEU A 100 9.76 -4.12 -19.80
C LEU A 100 10.64 -4.41 -21.02
N GLN A 101 11.87 -3.91 -21.06
CA GLN A 101 12.82 -4.26 -22.14
C GLN A 101 13.11 -5.76 -22.18
N ARG A 102 13.33 -6.38 -21.00
CA ARG A 102 13.54 -7.84 -20.89
C ARG A 102 12.30 -8.63 -21.29
N SER A 103 11.12 -8.02 -21.22
CA SER A 103 9.84 -8.59 -21.65
C SER A 103 9.69 -8.61 -23.17
N GLY A 104 10.57 -7.94 -23.93
CA GLY A 104 10.56 -7.92 -25.39
C GLY A 104 10.01 -6.61 -25.97
N ILE A 105 10.35 -6.36 -27.24
CA ILE A 105 10.11 -5.07 -27.88
C ILE A 105 8.63 -4.76 -28.08
N ASP A 106 7.80 -5.77 -28.34
CA ASP A 106 6.35 -5.59 -28.54
C ASP A 106 5.68 -5.12 -27.24
N THR A 107 5.92 -5.84 -26.14
CA THR A 107 5.43 -5.48 -24.80
C THR A 107 5.91 -4.10 -24.37
N PHE A 108 7.21 -3.81 -24.57
CA PHE A 108 7.77 -2.51 -24.25
C PHE A 108 7.11 -1.39 -25.05
N THR A 109 6.88 -1.59 -26.36
CA THR A 109 6.25 -0.59 -27.24
C THR A 109 4.81 -0.32 -26.82
N GLN A 110 4.04 -1.36 -26.53
CA GLN A 110 2.66 -1.24 -26.05
C GLN A 110 2.59 -0.52 -24.70
N ALA A 111 3.45 -0.88 -23.75
CA ALA A 111 3.52 -0.20 -22.46
C ALA A 111 3.92 1.28 -22.62
N LEU A 112 4.95 1.58 -23.44
CA LEU A 112 5.42 2.95 -23.67
C LEU A 112 4.34 3.85 -24.27
N ALA A 113 3.43 3.30 -25.08
CA ALA A 113 2.32 4.03 -25.65
C ALA A 113 1.21 4.36 -24.62
N GLU A 114 1.05 3.53 -23.59
CA GLU A 114 0.03 3.71 -22.54
C GLU A 114 0.52 4.55 -21.34
N LEU A 115 1.85 4.61 -21.13
CA LEU A 115 2.45 5.43 -20.09
C LEU A 115 2.31 6.92 -20.38
N ASP A 116 2.08 7.70 -19.31
CA ASP A 116 1.93 9.15 -19.43
C ASP A 116 3.22 9.80 -19.95
N ALA A 117 3.08 10.67 -20.95
CA ALA A 117 4.22 11.41 -21.50
C ALA A 117 4.89 12.25 -20.40
N GLU A 118 4.09 12.87 -19.53
CA GLU A 118 4.58 13.71 -18.43
C GLU A 118 5.44 12.92 -17.45
N LEU A 119 5.04 11.67 -17.13
CA LEU A 119 5.83 10.77 -16.29
C LEU A 119 7.18 10.44 -16.92
N LEU A 120 7.17 10.05 -18.19
CA LEU A 120 8.38 9.67 -18.93
C LEU A 120 9.31 10.86 -19.14
N VAL A 121 8.77 12.03 -19.46
CA VAL A 121 9.54 13.27 -19.66
C VAL A 121 10.11 13.76 -18.32
N ALA A 122 9.33 13.72 -17.23
CA ALA A 122 9.83 14.04 -15.89
C ALA A 122 10.99 13.11 -15.50
N PHE A 123 10.86 11.81 -15.75
CA PHE A 123 11.93 10.83 -15.55
C PHE A 123 13.18 11.17 -16.36
N LEU A 124 13.05 11.40 -17.68
CA LEU A 124 14.20 11.68 -18.55
C LEU A 124 14.93 12.96 -18.13
N ARG A 125 14.19 14.01 -17.76
CA ARG A 125 14.76 15.30 -17.34
C ARG A 125 15.47 15.25 -15.99
N GLN A 126 15.28 14.22 -15.18
CA GLN A 126 16.11 14.01 -13.98
C GLN A 126 17.53 13.53 -14.30
N TYR A 127 17.75 12.93 -15.49
CA TYR A 127 19.06 12.45 -15.91
C TYR A 127 19.66 13.29 -17.03
N LEU A 128 18.84 13.90 -17.88
CA LEU A 128 19.26 14.46 -19.16
C LEU A 128 18.95 15.94 -19.28
N ARG A 129 19.90 16.66 -19.86
CA ARG A 129 19.67 17.97 -20.48
C ARG A 129 19.60 17.78 -21.99
N VAL A 130 18.42 18.03 -22.58
CA VAL A 130 18.17 17.87 -24.02
C VAL A 130 18.21 19.22 -24.71
N GLN A 131 18.92 19.30 -25.83
CA GLN A 131 19.04 20.47 -26.72
C GLN A 131 18.86 20.04 -28.17
N ALA A 132 18.50 20.98 -29.04
CA ALA A 132 18.53 20.75 -30.48
C ALA A 132 19.98 20.61 -30.95
N THR A 133 20.23 19.67 -31.86
CA THR A 133 21.54 19.57 -32.52
C THR A 133 21.73 20.78 -33.43
N LEU A 134 22.83 21.51 -33.23
CA LEU A 134 23.20 22.62 -34.10
C LEU A 134 23.98 22.13 -35.32
N PRO A 135 23.90 22.83 -36.47
CA PRO A 135 24.80 22.59 -37.59
C PRO A 135 26.27 22.73 -37.14
N PRO A 136 27.21 21.95 -37.70
CA PRO A 136 28.63 22.02 -37.31
C PRO A 136 29.27 23.40 -37.45
N GLU A 137 28.72 24.25 -38.31
CA GLU A 137 29.18 25.62 -38.56
C GLU A 137 28.79 26.61 -37.45
N GLU A 138 27.84 26.23 -36.60
CA GLU A 138 27.29 27.04 -35.49
C GLU A 138 27.73 26.50 -34.11
N GLU A 139 28.57 25.46 -34.04
CA GLU A 139 29.12 24.94 -32.79
C GLU A 139 30.32 25.78 -32.33
N ASP A 140 30.12 26.61 -31.30
CA ASP A 140 31.12 27.58 -30.83
C ASP A 140 32.37 26.94 -30.16
N GLU A 141 32.31 25.69 -29.67
CA GLU A 141 33.44 24.97 -29.05
C GLU A 141 33.15 23.46 -28.93
N PRO A 142 34.14 22.55 -29.07
CA PRO A 142 33.97 21.13 -28.73
C PRO A 142 33.74 21.00 -27.23
N ARG A 143 32.51 20.68 -26.83
CA ARG A 143 32.11 20.57 -25.43
C ARG A 143 32.60 19.25 -24.82
N THR A 144 33.02 19.30 -23.56
CA THR A 144 33.69 18.21 -22.82
C THR A 144 32.75 17.32 -22.02
N TYR A 145 31.43 17.44 -22.20
CA TYR A 145 30.44 16.67 -21.43
C TYR A 145 30.32 15.23 -21.96
N GLU A 146 30.05 14.27 -21.07
CA GLU A 146 29.67 12.92 -21.48
C GLU A 146 28.28 12.96 -22.13
N GLU A 147 28.26 12.80 -23.45
CA GLU A 147 27.05 12.82 -24.25
C GLU A 147 26.28 11.50 -24.11
N ALA A 148 25.02 11.59 -23.67
CA ALA A 148 24.13 10.44 -23.60
C ALA A 148 23.71 10.02 -25.01
N ILE A 149 23.26 10.97 -25.84
CA ILE A 149 22.90 10.74 -27.25
C ILE A 149 23.22 12.00 -28.06
N VAL A 150 23.77 11.79 -29.26
CA VAL A 150 23.79 12.81 -30.32
C VAL A 150 23.24 12.21 -31.61
N ASN A 151 22.26 12.89 -32.20
CA ASN A 151 21.72 12.56 -33.51
C ASN A 151 21.39 13.84 -34.29
N GLU A 152 20.75 13.71 -35.47
CA GLU A 152 20.45 14.83 -36.36
C GLU A 152 19.52 15.89 -35.75
N LEU A 153 18.72 15.53 -34.74
CA LEU A 153 17.70 16.38 -34.13
C LEU A 153 18.04 16.81 -32.70
N TYR A 154 18.62 15.89 -31.92
CA TYR A 154 18.80 16.05 -30.48
C TYR A 154 20.23 15.77 -30.05
N ARG A 155 20.69 16.61 -29.12
CA ARG A 155 21.89 16.46 -28.30
C ARG A 155 21.44 16.36 -26.84
N ALA A 156 21.70 15.22 -26.21
CA ALA A 156 21.36 14.96 -24.81
C ALA A 156 22.63 14.72 -23.99
N GLU A 157 22.80 15.49 -22.94
CA GLU A 157 23.94 15.41 -22.00
C GLU A 157 23.43 14.91 -20.64
N PHE A 158 24.23 14.12 -19.92
CA PHE A 158 23.90 13.77 -18.55
C PHE A 158 24.05 14.99 -17.62
N ILE A 159 23.05 15.22 -16.77
CA ILE A 159 23.07 16.32 -15.79
C ILE A 159 24.18 16.10 -14.76
N ASP A 160 24.35 14.86 -14.33
CA ASP A 160 25.41 14.41 -13.44
C ASP A 160 26.21 13.29 -14.14
N PRO A 161 27.40 13.58 -14.68
CA PRO A 161 28.23 12.60 -15.40
C PRO A 161 28.63 11.38 -14.55
N ASP A 162 28.78 11.56 -13.23
CA ASP A 162 29.22 10.50 -12.32
C ASP A 162 28.06 9.62 -11.81
N ASN A 163 26.82 9.87 -12.28
CA ASN A 163 25.65 9.13 -11.83
C ASN A 163 25.71 7.65 -12.29
N PRO A 164 25.59 6.68 -11.37
CA PRO A 164 25.72 5.25 -11.70
C PRO A 164 24.63 4.71 -12.62
N HIS A 165 23.57 5.48 -12.89
CA HIS A 165 22.48 5.10 -13.77
C HIS A 165 22.69 5.52 -15.24
N ASN A 166 23.72 6.31 -15.56
CA ASN A 166 23.88 6.91 -16.89
C ASN A 166 23.92 5.87 -18.03
N ASP A 167 24.73 4.83 -17.92
CA ASP A 167 24.81 3.75 -18.93
C ASP A 167 23.45 3.05 -19.13
N ARG A 168 22.71 2.85 -18.04
CA ARG A 168 21.38 2.21 -18.06
C ARG A 168 20.36 3.10 -18.77
N VAL A 169 20.37 4.40 -18.48
CA VAL A 169 19.54 5.40 -19.17
C VAL A 169 19.89 5.51 -20.66
N GLN A 170 21.18 5.51 -21.02
CA GLN A 170 21.62 5.53 -22.42
C GLN A 170 21.12 4.29 -23.18
N ASN A 171 21.26 3.11 -22.59
CA ASN A 171 20.74 1.87 -23.16
C ASN A 171 19.21 1.93 -23.33
N LEU A 172 18.51 2.51 -22.35
CA LEU A 172 17.07 2.72 -22.42
C LEU A 172 16.63 3.65 -23.54
N LEU A 173 17.30 4.78 -23.72
CA LEU A 173 17.02 5.68 -24.83
C LEU A 173 17.24 5.00 -26.19
N ASN A 174 18.32 4.22 -26.34
CA ASN A 174 18.60 3.47 -27.56
C ASN A 174 17.50 2.44 -27.86
N PHE A 175 17.01 1.75 -26.82
CA PHE A 175 15.92 0.80 -26.94
C PHE A 175 14.59 1.50 -27.29
N MET A 176 14.25 2.60 -26.63
CA MET A 176 13.04 3.40 -26.95
C MET A 176 13.05 3.86 -28.41
N ARG A 177 14.19 4.34 -28.90
CA ARG A 177 14.35 4.76 -30.30
C ARG A 177 14.17 3.60 -31.29
N ALA A 178 14.62 2.40 -30.93
CA ALA A 178 14.45 1.20 -31.77
C ALA A 178 13.03 0.64 -31.72
N ALA A 179 12.34 0.80 -30.58
CA ALA A 179 10.96 0.35 -30.36
C ALA A 179 9.94 1.23 -31.10
N ASP A 180 10.00 2.54 -30.88
CA ASP A 180 9.12 3.52 -31.54
C ASP A 180 9.85 4.86 -31.69
N LEU A 181 10.33 5.14 -32.91
CA LEU A 181 11.06 6.36 -33.23
C LEU A 181 10.18 7.62 -33.08
N ASP A 182 8.89 7.54 -33.39
CA ASP A 182 8.00 8.68 -33.31
C ASP A 182 7.69 9.04 -31.86
N GLN A 183 7.41 8.03 -31.01
CA GLN A 183 7.24 8.23 -29.58
C GLN A 183 8.54 8.73 -28.93
N TYR A 184 9.69 8.17 -29.30
CA TYR A 184 10.99 8.67 -28.85
C TYR A 184 11.18 10.16 -29.19
N ASN A 185 10.92 10.58 -30.44
CA ASN A 185 11.06 11.98 -30.84
C ASN A 185 10.09 12.89 -30.08
N ARG A 186 8.84 12.45 -29.84
CA ARG A 186 7.88 13.20 -29.01
C ARG A 186 8.43 13.44 -27.60
N LEU A 187 8.94 12.40 -26.95
CA LEU A 187 9.50 12.49 -25.60
C LEU A 187 10.74 13.39 -25.56
N MET A 188 11.66 13.27 -26.52
CA MET A 188 12.86 14.13 -26.58
C MET A 188 12.51 15.59 -26.84
N GLN A 189 11.51 15.86 -27.70
CA GLN A 189 11.02 17.22 -27.94
C GLN A 189 10.42 17.83 -26.67
N ALA A 190 9.58 17.09 -25.95
CA ALA A 190 8.99 17.54 -24.69
C ALA A 190 10.09 17.76 -23.62
N ALA A 191 11.04 16.83 -23.51
CA ALA A 191 12.16 16.92 -22.59
C ALA A 191 13.07 18.14 -22.83
N MET A 192 13.07 18.72 -24.04
CA MET A 192 13.80 19.94 -24.35
C MET A 192 13.08 21.22 -23.88
N TRP A 193 11.75 21.26 -23.93
CA TRP A 193 10.97 22.50 -23.76
C TRP A 193 10.17 22.62 -22.47
N GLU A 194 9.73 21.49 -21.91
CA GLU A 194 8.80 21.51 -20.78
C GLU A 194 9.47 21.84 -19.44
N GLN A 195 8.66 22.27 -18.46
CA GLN A 195 9.12 22.66 -17.13
C GLN A 195 8.87 21.54 -16.11
N ASP A 196 9.89 21.21 -15.30
CA ASP A 196 9.88 20.08 -14.36
C ASP A 196 8.68 20.11 -13.40
N SER A 197 8.33 21.29 -12.87
CA SER A 197 7.24 21.41 -11.89
C SER A 197 5.87 21.12 -12.49
N GLU A 198 5.64 21.52 -13.75
CA GLU A 198 4.36 21.28 -14.43
C GLU A 198 4.22 19.79 -14.79
N LEU A 199 5.30 19.19 -15.31
CA LEU A 199 5.38 17.77 -15.60
C LEU A 199 5.07 16.90 -14.38
N LEU A 200 5.71 17.18 -13.24
CA LEU A 200 5.51 16.42 -12.01
C LEU A 200 4.09 16.58 -11.46
N GLU A 201 3.52 17.79 -11.53
CA GLU A 201 2.15 18.04 -11.09
C GLU A 201 1.13 17.26 -11.94
N TRP A 202 1.30 17.27 -13.27
CA TRP A 202 0.42 16.50 -14.16
C TRP A 202 0.57 14.99 -13.97
N ALA A 203 1.80 14.48 -13.93
CA ALA A 203 2.06 13.07 -13.67
C ALA A 203 1.44 12.61 -12.33
N TYR A 204 1.55 13.44 -11.28
CA TYR A 204 0.94 13.15 -9.99
C TYR A 204 -0.59 13.17 -10.05
N ARG A 205 -1.21 14.12 -10.76
CA ARG A 205 -2.67 14.19 -10.95
C ARG A 205 -3.19 12.97 -11.70
N TRP A 206 -2.53 12.56 -12.78
CA TRP A 206 -2.91 11.37 -13.56
C TRP A 206 -2.85 10.10 -12.72
N LYS A 207 -1.72 9.89 -12.04
CA LYS A 207 -1.52 8.81 -11.07
C LYS A 207 -2.59 8.80 -9.99
N SER A 208 -2.90 9.96 -9.40
CA SER A 208 -3.89 10.06 -8.33
C SER A 208 -5.31 9.75 -8.82
N GLY A 209 -5.70 10.23 -10.00
CA GLY A 209 -7.01 9.92 -10.60
C GLY A 209 -7.18 8.42 -10.87
N ARG A 210 -6.18 7.78 -11.49
CA ARG A 210 -6.22 6.34 -11.74
C ARG A 210 -6.24 5.51 -10.46
N LEU A 211 -5.46 5.89 -9.45
CA LEU A 211 -5.51 5.21 -8.17
C LEU A 211 -6.87 5.36 -7.48
N GLN A 212 -7.54 6.52 -7.62
CA GLN A 212 -8.92 6.70 -7.14
C GLN A 212 -9.91 5.78 -7.85
N ASP A 213 -9.79 5.61 -9.18
CA ASP A 213 -10.61 4.67 -9.95
C ASP A 213 -10.41 3.22 -9.45
N GLU A 214 -9.19 2.88 -9.02
CA GLU A 214 -8.83 1.60 -8.39
C GLU A 214 -9.17 1.54 -6.88
N GLY A 215 -9.91 2.51 -6.35
CA GLY A 215 -10.38 2.54 -4.97
C GLY A 215 -9.31 2.90 -3.93
N PHE A 216 -8.25 3.60 -4.33
CA PHE A 216 -7.35 4.26 -3.40
C PHE A 216 -7.83 5.69 -3.10
N PRO A 217 -8.21 5.99 -1.86
CA PRO A 217 -8.69 7.32 -1.51
C PRO A 217 -7.56 8.36 -1.50
N GLU A 218 -7.92 9.63 -1.51
CA GLU A 218 -6.99 10.68 -1.13
C GLU A 218 -6.60 10.58 0.35
N TYR A 219 -5.49 11.22 0.73
CA TYR A 219 -5.00 11.18 2.11
C TYR A 219 -6.06 11.67 3.13
N TYR A 220 -6.81 12.72 2.80
CA TYR A 220 -7.84 13.26 3.69
C TYR A 220 -9.08 12.37 3.80
N GLU A 221 -9.44 11.65 2.75
CA GLU A 221 -10.50 10.65 2.80
C GLU A 221 -10.05 9.41 3.60
N ALA A 222 -8.79 8.98 3.44
CA ALA A 222 -8.19 7.91 4.23
C ALA A 222 -8.14 8.23 5.74
N LEU A 223 -8.07 9.52 6.12
CA LEU A 223 -8.13 9.95 7.52
C LEU A 223 -9.49 9.64 8.15
N GLU A 224 -10.59 9.70 7.40
CA GLU A 224 -11.93 9.47 7.92
C GLU A 224 -12.11 8.03 8.45
N SER A 225 -11.50 7.04 7.77
CA SER A 225 -11.51 5.65 8.26
C SER A 225 -10.70 5.44 9.54
N HIS A 226 -9.91 6.43 9.96
CA HIS A 226 -9.08 6.43 11.17
C HIS A 226 -9.57 7.43 12.23
N HIS A 227 -10.80 7.92 12.11
CA HIS A 227 -11.38 8.75 13.15
C HIS A 227 -11.70 7.96 14.42
N LEU A 228 -11.52 8.61 15.57
CA LEU A 228 -11.90 8.06 16.86
C LEU A 228 -13.42 8.09 17.00
N VAL A 229 -14.01 6.97 17.40
CA VAL A 229 -15.47 6.83 17.57
C VAL A 229 -15.86 6.83 19.05
N ASP A 230 -17.05 7.36 19.36
CA ASP A 230 -17.60 7.22 20.71
C ASP A 230 -18.08 5.79 20.93
N LEU A 231 -17.29 5.03 21.70
CA LEU A 231 -17.57 3.64 22.04
C LEU A 231 -18.90 3.46 22.81
N GLN A 232 -19.48 4.50 23.39
CA GLN A 232 -20.77 4.44 24.08
C GLN A 232 -21.96 4.63 23.12
N GLN A 233 -21.78 5.37 22.03
CA GLN A 233 -22.84 5.75 21.08
C GLN A 233 -22.70 5.06 19.72
N LEU A 234 -22.24 3.81 19.69
CA LEU A 234 -22.10 3.04 18.46
C LEU A 234 -23.46 2.54 17.96
N ALA A 235 -23.87 2.99 16.77
CA ALA A 235 -24.96 2.41 16.00
C ALA A 235 -24.43 1.91 14.64
N PRO A 236 -25.05 0.88 14.03
CA PRO A 236 -24.64 0.39 12.71
C PRO A 236 -24.61 1.49 11.64
N GLU A 237 -25.56 2.43 11.75
CA GLU A 237 -25.75 3.56 10.84
C GLU A 237 -24.66 4.63 10.97
N SER A 238 -23.82 4.58 12.02
CA SER A 238 -22.74 5.54 12.27
C SER A 238 -21.48 5.30 11.42
N SER A 239 -21.53 4.36 10.47
CA SER A 239 -20.38 3.97 9.67
C SER A 239 -19.99 5.08 8.69
N THR A 240 -18.68 5.34 8.56
CA THR A 240 -18.17 6.20 7.48
C THR A 240 -18.33 5.47 6.16
N VAL A 241 -18.86 6.16 5.15
CA VAL A 241 -18.88 5.66 3.77
C VAL A 241 -17.44 5.64 3.30
N VAL A 242 -16.95 4.45 2.95
CA VAL A 242 -15.64 4.30 2.33
C VAL A 242 -15.89 3.94 0.88
N SER A 243 -15.29 4.68 -0.04
CA SER A 243 -15.35 4.39 -1.47
C SER A 243 -14.81 2.99 -1.73
N THR A 244 -15.59 2.17 -2.44
CA THR A 244 -15.20 0.82 -2.82
C THR A 244 -14.79 0.80 -4.29
N PRO A 245 -13.67 0.13 -4.65
CA PRO A 245 -13.26 0.03 -6.04
C PRO A 245 -14.32 -0.65 -6.90
N ALA A 246 -14.39 -0.25 -8.17
CA ALA A 246 -15.05 -1.07 -9.18
C ALA A 246 -14.19 -2.32 -9.44
N PRO A 247 -14.79 -3.47 -9.75
CA PRO A 247 -14.00 -4.62 -10.17
C PRO A 247 -13.38 -4.38 -11.55
N PRO A 248 -12.15 -4.85 -11.81
CA PRO A 248 -11.62 -4.88 -13.17
C PRO A 248 -12.59 -5.62 -14.10
N GLU A 249 -12.80 -5.14 -15.32
CA GLU A 249 -13.72 -5.79 -16.28
C GLU A 249 -13.38 -7.27 -16.51
N SER A 250 -12.08 -7.59 -16.62
CA SER A 250 -11.57 -8.97 -16.72
C SER A 250 -11.94 -9.83 -15.50
N ALA A 251 -11.89 -9.25 -14.30
CA ALA A 251 -12.26 -9.91 -13.06
C ALA A 251 -13.78 -10.13 -12.98
N GLU A 252 -14.60 -9.18 -13.47
CA GLU A 252 -16.06 -9.36 -13.59
C GLU A 252 -16.42 -10.47 -14.59
N GLU A 253 -15.74 -10.53 -15.73
CA GLU A 253 -15.98 -11.56 -16.76
C GLU A 253 -15.59 -12.96 -16.27
N LEU A 254 -14.50 -13.06 -15.50
CA LEU A 254 -13.98 -14.31 -14.97
C LEU A 254 -14.58 -14.71 -13.62
N GLY A 255 -15.33 -13.83 -12.98
CA GLY A 255 -15.87 -14.06 -11.63
C GLY A 255 -14.82 -14.08 -10.54
N ILE A 256 -13.73 -13.37 -10.75
CA ILE A 256 -12.61 -13.27 -9.81
C ILE A 256 -12.89 -12.07 -8.90
N ILE A 257 -12.83 -12.30 -7.59
CA ILE A 257 -13.04 -11.27 -6.58
C ILE A 257 -11.70 -10.99 -5.91
N PRO A 258 -11.31 -9.72 -5.71
CA PRO A 258 -10.02 -9.37 -5.12
C PRO A 258 -9.96 -9.84 -3.66
N ALA A 259 -9.50 -11.07 -3.48
CA ALA A 259 -9.44 -11.73 -2.18
C ALA A 259 -8.12 -11.46 -1.45
N TYR A 260 -7.17 -10.72 -2.07
CA TYR A 260 -5.89 -10.36 -1.45
C TYR A 260 -6.06 -9.70 -0.08
N ALA A 261 -7.08 -8.86 0.08
CA ALA A 261 -7.30 -8.13 1.32
C ALA A 261 -7.68 -9.07 2.48
N TRP A 262 -8.25 -10.25 2.19
CA TRP A 262 -8.67 -11.24 3.18
C TRP A 262 -7.61 -12.30 3.53
N SER A 263 -6.58 -12.41 2.71
CA SER A 263 -5.42 -13.30 2.87
C SER A 263 -4.73 -13.25 4.21
N PHE A 264 -4.70 -12.05 4.78
CA PHE A 264 -3.97 -11.77 5.99
C PHE A 264 -4.78 -12.12 7.24
N THR A 265 -6.01 -12.64 7.10
CA THR A 265 -6.81 -13.10 8.23
C THR A 265 -6.15 -14.33 8.87
N PRO A 266 -5.64 -14.22 10.12
CA PRO A 266 -4.99 -15.35 10.77
C PRO A 266 -6.02 -16.44 11.06
N SER A 267 -5.67 -17.70 10.79
CA SER A 267 -6.55 -18.84 11.11
C SER A 267 -6.86 -18.89 12.61
N GLY A 268 -8.13 -19.08 12.95
CA GLY A 268 -8.63 -19.09 14.32
C GLY A 268 -8.77 -17.71 14.98
N SER A 269 -8.48 -16.62 14.26
CA SER A 269 -8.77 -15.25 14.70
C SER A 269 -10.27 -15.01 14.88
N THR A 270 -10.64 -13.91 15.55
CA THR A 270 -12.05 -13.55 15.76
C THR A 270 -12.76 -13.30 14.44
N LEU A 271 -12.10 -12.62 13.51
CA LEU A 271 -12.58 -12.38 12.16
C LEU A 271 -12.74 -13.69 11.37
N ASP A 272 -11.75 -14.60 11.42
CA ASP A 272 -11.85 -15.94 10.78
C ASP A 272 -13.06 -16.73 11.31
N LYS A 273 -13.29 -16.69 12.63
CA LYS A 273 -14.47 -17.32 13.26
C LYS A 273 -15.77 -16.63 12.86
N ALA A 274 -15.80 -15.31 12.78
CA ALA A 274 -16.96 -14.54 12.36
C ALA A 274 -17.39 -14.93 10.93
N MET A 275 -16.42 -15.11 10.04
CA MET A 275 -16.63 -15.55 8.65
C MET A 275 -17.15 -16.99 8.50
N THR A 276 -17.22 -17.79 9.58
CA THR A 276 -17.86 -19.12 9.56
C THR A 276 -19.39 -19.07 9.69
N GLY A 277 -19.95 -17.87 9.91
CA GLY A 277 -21.39 -17.66 9.94
C GLY A 277 -22.08 -17.93 8.60
N ASP A 278 -23.41 -18.03 8.65
CA ASP A 278 -24.23 -18.09 7.45
C ASP A 278 -24.48 -16.67 6.93
N PHE A 279 -24.08 -16.41 5.69
CA PHE A 279 -24.15 -15.11 5.05
C PHE A 279 -24.79 -15.25 3.67
N SER A 280 -25.58 -14.25 3.27
CA SER A 280 -26.06 -14.16 1.89
C SER A 280 -24.92 -13.77 0.95
N ALA A 281 -25.11 -13.96 -0.37
CA ALA A 281 -24.10 -13.61 -1.36
C ALA A 281 -23.77 -12.11 -1.34
N GLU A 282 -24.79 -11.27 -1.16
CA GLU A 282 -24.68 -9.81 -1.10
C GLU A 282 -23.84 -9.36 0.10
N VAL A 283 -23.98 -10.04 1.24
CA VAL A 283 -23.18 -9.71 2.44
C VAL A 283 -21.72 -10.09 2.23
N ILE A 284 -21.44 -11.25 1.63
CA ILE A 284 -20.05 -11.63 1.37
C ILE A 284 -19.41 -10.69 0.35
N GLU A 285 -20.11 -10.37 -0.73
CA GLU A 285 -19.62 -9.40 -1.73
C GLU A 285 -19.32 -8.04 -1.09
N ARG A 286 -20.24 -7.52 -0.26
CA ARG A 286 -20.01 -6.29 0.51
C ARG A 286 -18.75 -6.39 1.36
N LEU A 287 -18.59 -7.46 2.13
CA LEU A 287 -17.43 -7.65 3.01
C LEU A 287 -16.12 -7.74 2.20
N CYS A 288 -16.14 -8.37 1.03
CA CYS A 288 -14.99 -8.40 0.12
C CYS A 288 -14.53 -6.98 -0.24
N TRP A 289 -15.44 -6.17 -0.77
CA TRP A 289 -15.12 -4.80 -1.19
C TRP A 289 -14.81 -3.86 -0.04
N GLU A 290 -15.52 -3.96 1.09
CA GLU A 290 -15.24 -3.15 2.28
C GLU A 290 -13.83 -3.43 2.84
N MET A 291 -13.36 -4.68 2.80
CA MET A 291 -12.00 -5.01 3.25
C MET A 291 -10.94 -4.46 2.29
N VAL A 292 -11.17 -4.57 0.97
CA VAL A 292 -10.27 -3.99 -0.05
C VAL A 292 -10.15 -2.49 0.17
N ALA A 293 -11.28 -1.79 0.29
CA ALA A 293 -11.33 -0.36 0.55
C ALA A 293 -10.58 0.01 1.84
N LEU A 294 -10.82 -0.72 2.94
CA LEU A 294 -10.15 -0.48 4.21
C LEU A 294 -8.63 -0.70 4.15
N CYS A 295 -8.18 -1.73 3.43
CA CYS A 295 -6.77 -1.99 3.17
C CYS A 295 -6.13 -0.85 2.35
N ASN A 296 -6.80 -0.37 1.31
CA ASN A 296 -6.32 0.74 0.50
C ASN A 296 -6.25 2.04 1.33
N CYS A 297 -7.29 2.35 2.12
CA CYS A 297 -7.27 3.47 3.08
C CYS A 297 -6.08 3.37 4.04
N ALA A 298 -5.80 2.19 4.58
CA ALA A 298 -4.71 1.98 5.52
C ALA A 298 -3.33 2.21 4.87
N LEU A 299 -3.13 1.76 3.63
CA LEU A 299 -1.89 1.99 2.88
C LEU A 299 -1.62 3.49 2.68
N ILE A 300 -2.65 4.24 2.31
CA ILE A 300 -2.57 5.70 2.11
C ILE A 300 -2.36 6.42 3.46
N TYR A 301 -3.14 6.07 4.49
CA TYR A 301 -3.05 6.69 5.82
C TYR A 301 -1.67 6.47 6.45
N ASP A 302 -1.15 5.24 6.39
CA ASP A 302 0.16 4.89 6.94
C ASP A 302 1.32 5.36 6.04
N GLN A 303 1.03 5.93 4.85
CA GLN A 303 2.00 6.34 3.84
C GLN A 303 3.01 5.23 3.53
N VAL A 304 2.48 4.02 3.35
CA VAL A 304 3.29 2.83 3.09
C VAL A 304 3.98 2.96 1.75
N ASP A 305 5.30 2.81 1.74
CA ASP A 305 6.04 2.65 0.50
C ASP A 305 5.71 1.28 -0.10
N PHE A 306 5.02 1.27 -1.24
CA PHE A 306 4.57 0.04 -1.89
C PHE A 306 5.72 -0.87 -2.33
N ALA A 307 6.92 -0.30 -2.51
CA ALA A 307 8.12 -1.08 -2.81
C ALA A 307 8.58 -1.96 -1.65
N ASP A 308 8.19 -1.63 -0.42
CA ASP A 308 8.42 -2.45 0.76
C ASP A 308 7.23 -3.39 0.97
N THR A 309 7.29 -4.55 0.33
CA THR A 309 6.25 -5.59 0.44
C THR A 309 6.05 -6.09 1.88
N ALA A 310 7.07 -6.00 2.73
CA ALA A 310 6.96 -6.33 4.15
C ALA A 310 6.18 -5.25 4.91
N ALA A 311 6.36 -3.97 4.56
CA ALA A 311 5.56 -2.88 5.10
C ALA A 311 4.09 -2.95 4.64
N VAL A 312 3.83 -3.28 3.37
CA VAL A 312 2.47 -3.53 2.84
C VAL A 312 1.79 -4.66 3.62
N ARG A 313 2.47 -5.79 3.79
CA ARG A 313 1.99 -6.90 4.63
C ARG A 313 1.69 -6.47 6.05
N ALA A 314 2.63 -5.77 6.69
CA ALA A 314 2.45 -5.32 8.08
C ALA A 314 1.25 -4.36 8.21
N CYS A 315 0.99 -3.53 7.19
CA CYS A 315 -0.20 -2.69 7.12
C CYS A 315 -1.48 -3.51 7.10
N PHE A 316 -1.57 -4.51 6.21
CA PHE A 316 -2.72 -5.39 6.16
C PHE A 316 -2.91 -6.18 7.46
N GLU A 317 -1.84 -6.74 8.03
CA GLU A 317 -1.90 -7.41 9.33
C GLU A 317 -2.44 -6.49 10.44
N ARG A 318 -2.08 -5.20 10.44
CA ARG A 318 -2.66 -4.21 11.36
C ARG A 318 -4.16 -4.01 11.12
N VAL A 319 -4.60 -3.91 9.88
CA VAL A 319 -6.04 -3.78 9.54
C VAL A 319 -6.83 -4.95 10.13
N HIS A 320 -6.38 -6.18 9.88
CA HIS A 320 -7.00 -7.38 10.43
C HIS A 320 -6.98 -7.40 11.96
N ALA A 321 -5.88 -6.98 12.57
CA ALA A 321 -5.79 -6.90 14.02
C ALA A 321 -6.78 -5.90 14.61
N ARG A 322 -6.99 -4.73 13.99
CA ARG A 322 -8.01 -3.76 14.41
C ARG A 322 -9.41 -4.33 14.29
N LEU A 323 -9.72 -5.00 13.17
CA LEU A 323 -11.01 -5.67 13.00
C LEU A 323 -11.25 -6.74 14.07
N ASN A 324 -10.24 -7.55 14.38
CA ASN A 324 -10.32 -8.56 15.45
C ASN A 324 -10.62 -7.93 16.82
N ILE A 325 -9.87 -6.87 17.18
CA ILE A 325 -10.08 -6.15 18.44
C ILE A 325 -11.48 -5.52 18.49
N GLY A 326 -11.94 -4.92 17.38
CA GLY A 326 -13.26 -4.31 17.26
C GLY A 326 -14.39 -5.33 17.40
N LEU A 327 -14.30 -6.46 16.71
CA LEU A 327 -15.25 -7.57 16.81
C LEU A 327 -15.32 -8.14 18.22
N ASP A 328 -14.16 -8.40 18.85
CA ASP A 328 -14.11 -8.90 20.22
C ASP A 328 -14.80 -7.92 21.19
N TYR A 329 -14.56 -6.62 21.03
CA TYR A 329 -15.14 -5.58 21.89
C TYR A 329 -16.66 -5.50 21.72
N LEU A 330 -17.14 -5.39 20.47
CA LEU A 330 -18.57 -5.30 20.16
C LEU A 330 -19.32 -6.57 20.57
N GLY A 331 -18.77 -7.74 20.27
CA GLY A 331 -19.35 -9.03 20.66
C GLY A 331 -19.47 -9.17 22.17
N SER A 332 -18.45 -8.74 22.92
CA SER A 332 -18.47 -8.76 24.39
C SER A 332 -19.44 -7.75 24.99
N ARG A 333 -19.53 -6.55 24.41
CA ARG A 333 -20.39 -5.46 24.88
C ARG A 333 -21.87 -5.81 24.72
N ASP A 334 -22.27 -6.22 23.52
CA ASP A 334 -23.67 -6.38 23.14
C ASP A 334 -24.16 -7.83 23.24
N LYS A 335 -23.25 -8.77 23.56
CA LYS A 335 -23.50 -10.22 23.63
C LYS A 335 -24.10 -10.79 22.33
N GLN A 336 -23.78 -10.16 21.20
CA GLN A 336 -24.23 -10.57 19.88
C GLN A 336 -23.28 -11.62 19.29
N PRO A 337 -23.77 -12.55 18.45
CA PRO A 337 -22.89 -13.44 17.72
C PRO A 337 -22.06 -12.65 16.69
N LEU A 338 -20.83 -13.09 16.43
CA LEU A 338 -19.92 -12.37 15.54
C LEU A 338 -20.47 -12.23 14.11
N SER A 339 -21.23 -13.22 13.63
CA SER A 339 -21.89 -13.17 12.32
C SER A 339 -22.97 -12.08 12.26
N TYR A 340 -23.66 -11.78 13.38
CA TYR A 340 -24.59 -10.66 13.42
C TYR A 340 -23.86 -9.33 13.22
N LEU A 341 -22.69 -9.16 13.84
CA LEU A 341 -21.89 -7.94 13.67
C LEU A 341 -21.49 -7.73 12.22
N LEU A 342 -20.96 -8.75 11.55
CA LEU A 342 -20.59 -8.67 10.13
C LEU A 342 -21.77 -8.52 9.18
N ASN A 343 -22.99 -8.88 9.58
CA ASN A 343 -24.19 -8.62 8.77
C ASN A 343 -24.65 -7.16 8.87
N HIS A 344 -24.53 -6.54 10.04
CA HIS A 344 -25.18 -5.25 10.31
C HIS A 344 -24.22 -4.05 10.35
N TYR A 345 -22.96 -4.25 10.72
CA TYR A 345 -21.96 -3.18 10.81
C TYR A 345 -21.03 -3.23 9.61
N ALA A 346 -20.67 -2.06 9.07
CA ALA A 346 -19.60 -1.94 8.09
C ALA A 346 -18.25 -2.27 8.74
N LEU A 347 -17.33 -2.85 7.96
CA LEU A 347 -15.97 -3.14 8.42
C LEU A 347 -15.22 -1.86 8.83
N SER A 348 -15.49 -0.72 8.19
CA SER A 348 -14.90 0.58 8.56
C SER A 348 -15.20 0.95 10.02
N LEU A 349 -16.44 0.78 10.47
CA LEU A 349 -16.83 1.08 11.85
C LEU A 349 -16.23 0.08 12.84
N ILE A 350 -16.24 -1.22 12.51
CA ILE A 350 -15.60 -2.25 13.34
C ILE A 350 -14.09 -1.97 13.48
N TYR A 351 -13.44 -1.58 12.39
CA TYR A 351 -12.05 -1.18 12.38
C TYR A 351 -11.81 0.05 13.26
N GLN A 352 -12.61 1.11 13.09
CA GLN A 352 -12.54 2.33 13.89
C GLN A 352 -12.68 2.06 15.39
N VAL A 353 -13.54 1.11 15.80
CA VAL A 353 -13.65 0.68 17.20
C VAL A 353 -12.32 0.10 17.69
N GLY A 354 -11.73 -0.84 16.94
CA GLY A 354 -10.43 -1.44 17.28
C GLY A 354 -9.28 -0.42 17.29
N PHE A 355 -9.27 0.50 16.33
CA PHE A 355 -8.33 1.61 16.24
C PHE A 355 -8.46 2.55 17.44
N THR A 356 -9.68 2.97 17.76
CA THR A 356 -10.01 3.84 18.90
C THR A 356 -9.51 3.25 20.22
N LEU A 357 -9.71 1.94 20.43
CA LEU A 357 -9.25 1.27 21.65
C LEU A 357 -7.73 1.36 21.83
N VAL A 358 -6.94 1.27 20.76
CA VAL A 358 -5.49 1.46 20.85
C VAL A 358 -5.09 2.92 20.98
N MET A 359 -5.74 3.82 20.27
CA MET A 359 -5.45 5.25 20.38
C MET A 359 -5.82 5.81 21.76
N HIS A 360 -6.80 5.23 22.46
CA HIS A 360 -7.06 5.52 23.87
C HIS A 360 -5.86 5.16 24.76
N LEU A 361 -5.16 4.04 24.49
CA LEU A 361 -3.93 3.68 25.23
C LEU A 361 -2.80 4.67 24.95
N HIS A 362 -2.64 5.08 23.68
CA HIS A 362 -1.68 6.12 23.30
C HIS A 362 -1.97 7.43 24.03
N GLY A 363 -3.22 7.90 24.01
CA GLY A 363 -3.62 9.13 24.69
C GLY A 363 -3.42 9.07 26.21
N GLN A 364 -3.70 7.93 26.84
CA GLN A 364 -3.39 7.72 28.26
C GLN A 364 -1.88 7.77 28.54
N ALA A 365 -1.07 7.08 27.73
CA ALA A 365 0.38 7.11 27.86
C ALA A 365 0.96 8.52 27.67
N ALA A 366 0.45 9.27 26.70
CA ALA A 366 0.84 10.66 26.45
C ALA A 366 0.50 11.57 27.64
N ARG A 367 -0.70 11.44 28.24
CA ARG A 367 -1.07 12.17 29.45
C ARG A 367 -0.13 11.85 30.62
N ILE A 368 0.13 10.56 30.86
CA ILE A 368 1.08 10.10 31.89
C ILE A 368 2.46 10.74 31.67
N GLN A 369 2.98 10.69 30.45
CA GLN A 369 4.28 11.28 30.14
C GLN A 369 4.30 12.81 30.32
N HIS A 370 3.25 13.49 29.87
CA HIS A 370 3.13 14.95 29.98
C HIS A 370 3.17 15.42 31.43
N HIS A 371 2.32 14.84 32.29
CA HIS A 371 2.28 15.16 33.72
C HIS A 371 3.64 15.00 34.39
N LEU A 372 4.43 14.01 33.98
CA LEU A 372 5.76 13.74 34.55
C LEU A 372 6.83 14.71 34.07
N THR A 373 6.75 15.17 32.82
CA THR A 373 7.67 16.20 32.31
C THR A 373 7.44 17.57 32.93
N GLN A 374 6.20 17.90 33.33
CA GLN A 374 5.88 19.20 33.92
C GLN A 374 6.23 19.32 35.42
N HIS A 375 6.23 18.21 36.16
CA HIS A 375 6.64 18.20 37.57
C HIS A 375 8.17 18.12 37.68
N ALA A 376 8.83 19.18 37.20
CA ALA A 376 10.28 19.36 37.26
C ALA A 376 10.74 19.43 38.73
N GLY A 377 11.39 18.37 39.21
CA GLY A 377 12.02 18.35 40.53
C GLY A 377 12.54 16.99 40.96
N VAL A 378 11.97 15.89 40.46
CA VAL A 378 12.48 14.53 40.68
C VAL A 378 12.34 13.75 39.38
N ARG A 379 13.46 13.30 38.78
CA ARG A 379 13.42 12.28 37.72
C ARG A 379 12.86 10.99 38.34
N ARG A 380 11.55 10.82 38.31
CA ARG A 380 10.91 9.58 38.77
C ARG A 380 11.11 8.54 37.67
N THR A 381 12.02 7.60 37.89
CA THR A 381 12.25 6.49 36.97
C THR A 381 11.11 5.48 37.15
N TYR A 382 10.45 5.12 36.05
CA TYR A 382 9.45 4.05 36.09
C TYR A 382 10.08 2.71 36.49
N PRO A 383 9.30 1.79 37.08
CA PRO A 383 9.63 0.37 37.00
C PRO A 383 9.92 -0.01 35.55
N GLN A 384 10.92 -0.87 35.32
CA GLN A 384 11.43 -1.17 33.97
C GLN A 384 10.32 -1.61 33.00
N LEU A 385 9.40 -2.45 33.46
CA LEU A 385 8.25 -2.90 32.67
C LEU A 385 7.39 -1.73 32.16
N MET A 386 7.14 -0.75 33.04
CA MET A 386 6.33 0.42 32.70
C MET A 386 7.02 1.33 31.69
N ALA A 387 8.33 1.57 31.85
CA ALA A 387 9.11 2.33 30.87
C ALA A 387 9.01 1.70 29.47
N CYS A 388 9.10 0.37 29.39
CA CYS A 388 8.96 -0.36 28.15
C CYS A 388 7.53 -0.24 27.56
N VAL A 389 6.49 -0.39 28.37
CA VAL A 389 5.09 -0.25 27.89
C VAL A 389 4.82 1.16 27.35
N LEU A 390 5.16 2.21 28.11
CA LEU A 390 4.96 3.59 27.66
C LEU A 390 5.74 3.89 26.38
N LYS A 391 7.00 3.45 26.29
CA LYS A 391 7.82 3.64 25.09
C LYS A 391 7.14 3.06 23.84
N GLY A 392 6.51 1.90 23.94
CA GLY A 392 5.77 1.29 22.82
C GLY A 392 4.49 2.05 22.47
N LEU A 393 3.73 2.49 23.48
CA LEU A 393 2.48 3.21 23.29
C LEU A 393 2.66 4.60 22.68
N LEU A 394 3.78 5.26 22.95
CA LEU A 394 4.08 6.62 22.51
C LEU A 394 4.64 6.70 21.07
N LEU A 395 4.82 5.56 20.41
CA LEU A 395 5.15 5.52 18.99
C LEU A 395 3.98 6.08 18.15
N PRO A 396 4.25 6.67 16.97
CA PRO A 396 3.19 7.14 16.06
C PRO A 396 2.16 6.05 15.73
N GLN A 397 2.64 4.82 15.52
CA GLN A 397 1.84 3.61 15.55
C GLN A 397 2.06 2.89 16.89
N PRO A 398 1.09 2.92 17.82
CA PRO A 398 1.28 2.36 19.16
C PRO A 398 1.51 0.85 19.11
N LYS A 399 2.54 0.39 19.81
CA LYS A 399 2.94 -1.03 19.87
C LYS A 399 2.90 -1.58 21.29
N ILE A 400 2.60 -2.87 21.40
CA ILE A 400 2.63 -3.61 22.67
C ILE A 400 4.04 -4.15 22.94
N PHE A 401 4.51 -4.00 24.18
CA PHE A 401 5.79 -4.54 24.60
C PHE A 401 5.72 -6.07 24.76
N ARG A 402 6.59 -6.81 24.06
CA ARG A 402 6.61 -8.29 24.05
C ARG A 402 6.77 -8.89 25.44
N GLY A 403 7.58 -8.24 26.28
CA GLY A 403 7.85 -8.69 27.65
C GLY A 403 6.62 -8.68 28.56
N LEU A 404 5.50 -8.08 28.15
CA LEU A 404 4.24 -8.14 28.89
C LEU A 404 3.61 -9.54 28.89
N HIS A 405 3.75 -10.26 27.77
CA HIS A 405 3.22 -11.63 27.62
C HIS A 405 4.30 -12.70 27.78
N GLN A 406 5.55 -12.35 27.47
CA GLN A 406 6.69 -13.27 27.51
C GLN A 406 7.85 -12.63 28.29
N PRO A 407 7.87 -12.76 29.63
CA PRO A 407 8.88 -12.14 30.48
C PRO A 407 10.32 -12.45 30.02
N GLY A 408 11.17 -11.42 30.00
CA GLY A 408 12.56 -11.51 29.51
C GLY A 408 12.73 -11.20 28.01
N THR A 409 11.64 -11.12 27.25
CA THR A 409 11.70 -10.77 25.82
C THR A 409 11.74 -9.25 25.65
N VAL A 410 12.74 -8.76 24.92
CA VAL A 410 12.84 -7.36 24.50
C VAL A 410 12.23 -7.20 23.10
N GLY A 411 11.51 -6.10 22.88
CA GLY A 411 10.94 -5.75 21.59
C GLY A 411 9.45 -5.42 21.66
N TYR A 412 8.89 -5.09 20.50
CA TYR A 412 7.51 -4.62 20.36
C TYR A 412 6.80 -5.40 19.26
N ASN A 413 5.49 -5.57 19.41
CA ASN A 413 4.59 -6.13 18.41
C ASN A 413 3.43 -5.16 18.19
N ASP A 414 2.73 -5.31 17.08
CA ASP A 414 1.42 -4.69 16.92
C ASP A 414 0.42 -5.36 17.86
N PHE A 415 -0.58 -4.60 18.30
CA PHE A 415 -1.70 -5.13 19.07
C PHE A 415 -2.52 -6.06 18.20
N GLN A 416 -2.80 -7.28 18.65
CA GLN A 416 -3.49 -8.31 17.88
C GLN A 416 -4.87 -8.65 18.45
N THR A 417 -5.05 -8.54 19.77
CA THR A 417 -6.26 -9.04 20.45
C THR A 417 -6.81 -8.05 21.48
N LEU A 418 -8.09 -8.19 21.84
CA LEU A 418 -8.66 -7.41 22.95
C LEU A 418 -7.96 -7.73 24.29
N ARG A 419 -7.40 -8.93 24.43
CA ARG A 419 -6.58 -9.31 25.59
C ARG A 419 -5.33 -8.43 25.71
N ASP A 420 -4.69 -8.07 24.59
CA ASP A 420 -3.54 -7.17 24.58
C ASP A 420 -3.91 -5.81 25.15
N ILE A 421 -5.07 -5.27 24.72
CA ILE A 421 -5.63 -4.00 25.22
C ILE A 421 -5.85 -4.07 26.73
N THR A 422 -6.60 -5.07 27.20
CA THR A 422 -6.91 -5.22 28.63
C THR A 422 -5.66 -5.42 29.49
N SER A 423 -4.64 -6.12 28.98
CA SER A 423 -3.36 -6.32 29.68
C SER A 423 -2.65 -4.99 29.88
N VAL A 424 -2.56 -4.16 28.84
CA VAL A 424 -1.93 -2.83 28.91
C VAL A 424 -2.72 -1.89 29.81
N ILE A 425 -4.06 -1.89 29.74
CA ILE A 425 -4.91 -1.12 30.68
C ILE A 425 -4.60 -1.49 32.12
N GLY A 426 -4.40 -2.79 32.42
CA GLY A 426 -4.02 -3.26 33.74
C GLY A 426 -2.71 -2.62 34.23
N VAL A 427 -1.71 -2.50 33.35
CA VAL A 427 -0.43 -1.85 33.70
C VAL A 427 -0.59 -0.34 33.87
N LEU A 428 -1.32 0.34 32.98
CA LEU A 428 -1.54 1.79 33.07
C LEU A 428 -2.31 2.18 34.34
N LYS A 429 -3.33 1.41 34.72
CA LYS A 429 -4.07 1.62 35.99
C LYS A 429 -3.18 1.52 37.23
N GLN A 430 -2.17 0.65 37.22
CA GLN A 430 -1.22 0.56 38.34
C GLN A 430 -0.38 1.84 38.48
N VAL A 431 -0.11 2.56 37.38
CA VAL A 431 0.59 3.86 37.42
C VAL A 431 -0.29 4.92 38.03
N ASP A 432 -1.53 5.03 37.54
CA ASP A 432 -2.48 6.03 38.02
C ASP A 432 -2.74 5.89 39.53
N ALA A 433 -2.76 4.64 40.02
CA ALA A 433 -2.95 4.32 41.42
C ALA A 433 -1.69 4.50 42.30
N TYR A 434 -0.49 4.61 41.72
CA TYR A 434 0.73 4.70 42.51
C TYR A 434 0.85 6.10 43.16
N PRO A 435 1.01 6.20 44.50
CA PRO A 435 1.06 7.49 45.18
C PRO A 435 2.21 8.40 44.72
N ALA A 436 3.31 7.80 44.27
CA ALA A 436 4.44 8.49 43.68
C ALA A 436 4.14 9.08 42.29
N TYR A 437 2.97 8.83 41.72
CA TYR A 437 2.54 9.27 40.40
C TYR A 437 1.10 9.83 40.41
N HIS A 438 0.50 10.06 41.58
CA HIS A 438 -0.89 10.50 41.70
C HIS A 438 -1.19 11.71 40.78
N PHE A 439 -2.00 11.43 39.77
CA PHE A 439 -2.63 12.43 38.93
C PHE A 439 -3.82 12.98 39.72
N ALA A 440 -3.74 14.21 40.21
CA ALA A 440 -4.93 14.89 40.71
C ALA A 440 -5.94 14.98 39.53
N PRO A 441 -7.24 14.70 39.73
CA PRO A 441 -8.20 14.87 38.67
C PRO A 441 -8.16 16.33 38.19
N ALA A 442 -8.09 16.51 36.86
CA ALA A 442 -8.19 17.83 36.26
C ALA A 442 -9.51 18.48 36.71
N SER A 443 -9.40 19.63 37.37
CA SER A 443 -10.50 20.49 37.78
C SER A 443 -11.20 21.14 36.61
#